data_AF-A0A0B7GUV4-F1
#
_entry.id   AF-A0A0B7GUV4-F1
#
_cell.length_a   1.000
_cell.length_b   1.000
_cell.length_c   1.000
_cell.angle_alpha   90.00
_cell.angle_beta   90.00
_cell.angle_gamma   90.00
#
_symmetry.space_group_name_H-M   'P 1'
#
loop_
_entity.id
_entity.type
_entity.pdbx_description
1 polymer ?
#
loop_
_entity_poly.entity_id
_entity_poly.type
_entity_poly.pdbx_seq_one_letter_code
_entity_poly.pdbx_strand_id
1 'polypeptide(L)' 'MLIFKERIDKKVIKKYDTAKTPYSRLLESPDVPEKEKAELRRRKAALDLSELLVKVTELQKALIATAVPWRNKK' A
#
# COMPACT_ATOMS: atom_id res chain seq x y z
N MET A 1 -14.61 -4.80 6.15
CA MET A 1 -15.33 -5.46 7.27
C MET A 1 -16.72 -5.86 6.77
N LEU A 2 -17.33 -6.95 7.25
CA LEU A 2 -18.70 -7.31 6.86
C LEU A 2 -19.67 -6.40 7.61
N ILE A 3 -20.44 -5.59 6.89
CA ILE A 3 -21.40 -4.64 7.46
C ILE A 3 -22.77 -5.31 7.63
N PHE A 4 -23.16 -6.12 6.66
CA PHE A 4 -24.49 -6.70 6.63
C PHE A 4 -24.44 -8.08 6.00
N LYS A 5 -25.23 -9.01 6.56
CA LYS A 5 -25.44 -10.33 6.01
C LYS A 5 -26.88 -10.72 6.19
N GLU A 6 -27.53 -11.04 5.08
CA GLU A 6 -28.90 -11.53 5.05
C GLU A 6 -28.98 -12.77 4.17
N ARG A 7 -29.92 -13.66 4.49
CA ARG A 7 -30.26 -14.81 3.68
C ARG A 7 -31.64 -14.57 3.07
N ILE A 8 -31.69 -14.54 1.75
CA ILE A 8 -32.94 -14.49 0.98
C ILE A 8 -33.05 -15.84 0.27
N ASP A 9 -33.99 -16.67 0.72
CA ASP A 9 -34.18 -18.07 0.32
C ASP A 9 -32.90 -18.92 0.42
N LYS A 10 -32.39 -19.35 -0.74
CA LYS A 10 -31.17 -20.17 -0.89
C LYS A 10 -29.90 -19.33 -1.05
N LYS A 11 -29.98 -17.99 -1.10
CA LYS A 11 -28.85 -17.09 -1.35
C LYS A 11 -28.48 -16.28 -0.11
N VAL A 12 -27.18 -16.12 0.13
CA VAL A 12 -26.65 -15.24 1.18
C VAL A 12 -26.07 -13.99 0.52
N ILE A 13 -26.60 -12.83 0.88
CA ILE A 13 -26.11 -11.53 0.43
C ILE A 13 -25.24 -10.94 1.56
N LYS A 14 -24.05 -10.49 1.20
CA LYS A 14 -23.10 -9.86 2.11
C LYS A 14 -22.75 -8.47 1.60
N LYS A 15 -22.86 -7.45 2.44
CA LYS A 15 -22.37 -6.09 2.17
C LYS A 15 -21.09 -5.88 2.96
N TYR A 16 -20.02 -5.54 2.26
CA TYR A 16 -18.75 -5.19 2.88
C TYR A 16 -18.62 -3.67 2.96
N ASP A 17 -17.82 -3.23 3.91
CA ASP A 17 -17.34 -1.86 4.00
C ASP A 17 -16.59 -1.47 2.72
N THR A 18 -16.69 -0.20 2.38
CA THR A 18 -15.95 0.42 1.28
C THR A 18 -14.47 0.14 1.47
N ALA A 19 -13.78 -0.23 0.39
CA ALA A 19 -12.36 -0.48 0.43
C ALA A 19 -11.62 0.81 0.82
N LYS A 20 -10.98 0.80 1.98
CA LYS A 20 -10.10 1.88 2.45
C LYS A 20 -8.68 1.36 2.55
N THR A 21 -7.70 2.20 2.20
CA THR A 21 -6.29 1.88 2.42
C THR A 21 -5.99 1.82 3.92
N PRO A 22 -4.99 1.04 4.36
CA PRO A 22 -4.55 1.05 5.76
C PRO A 22 -4.24 2.46 6.27
N TYR A 23 -3.63 3.32 5.44
CA TYR A 23 -3.36 4.72 5.75
C TYR A 23 -4.64 5.51 6.04
N SER A 24 -5.65 5.41 5.17
CA SER A 24 -6.93 6.09 5.36
C SER A 24 -7.64 5.63 6.64
N ARG A 25 -7.67 4.31 6.89
CA ARG A 25 -8.29 3.74 8.09
C ARG A 25 -7.59 4.22 9.36
N LEU A 26 -6.27 4.32 9.34
CA LEU A 26 -5.48 4.77 10.49
C LEU A 26 -5.74 6.25 10.82
N LEU A 27 -5.90 7.10 9.81
CA LEU A 27 -6.25 8.52 10.01
C LEU A 27 -7.68 8.70 10.58
N GLU A 28 -8.60 7.82 10.20
CA GLU A 28 -9.98 7.83 10.69
C GLU A 28 -10.14 7.19 12.08
N SER A 29 -9.16 6.39 12.53
CA SER A 29 -9.23 5.69 13.81
C SER A 29 -9.26 6.68 14.99
N PRO A 30 -10.22 6.56 15.93
CA PRO A 30 -10.24 7.39 17.13
C PRO A 30 -9.11 7.04 18.11
N ASP A 31 -8.54 5.83 18.01
CA ASP A 31 -7.53 5.32 18.93
C ASP A 31 -6.13 5.94 18.71
N VAL A 32 -5.93 6.62 17.57
CA VAL A 32 -4.65 7.24 17.22
C VAL A 32 -4.67 8.72 17.62
N PRO A 33 -3.72 9.18 18.46
CA PRO A 33 -3.62 10.59 18.81
C PRO A 33 -3.41 11.49 17.58
N GLU A 34 -3.99 12.69 17.60
CA GLU A 34 -3.89 13.62 16.46
C GLU A 34 -2.44 14.01 16.14
N LYS A 35 -1.56 14.02 17.15
CA LYS A 35 -0.12 14.25 16.96
C LYS A 35 0.51 13.23 16.00
N GLU A 36 0.16 11.95 16.15
CA GLU A 36 0.66 10.88 15.28
C GLU A 36 0.06 10.96 13.89
N LYS A 37 -1.23 11.31 13.78
CA LYS A 37 -1.89 11.57 12.49
C LYS A 37 -1.25 12.74 11.74
N ALA A 38 -0.90 13.81 12.45
CA ALA A 38 -0.22 14.97 11.87
C ALA A 38 1.16 14.58 11.32
N GLU A 39 1.92 13.78 12.06
CA GLU A 39 3.22 13.26 11.63
C GLU A 39 3.10 12.35 10.40
N LEU A 40 2.10 11.47 10.37
CA LEU A 40 1.80 10.62 9.21
C LEU A 40 1.49 11.45 7.95
N ARG A 41 0.69 12.52 8.09
CA ARG A 41 0.40 13.44 6.98
C ARG A 41 1.65 14.15 6.49
N ARG A 42 2.53 14.59 7.39
CA ARG A 42 3.81 15.22 7.03
C ARG A 42 4.71 14.26 6.25
N ARG A 43 4.88 13.03 6.74
CA ARG A 43 5.69 12.01 6.06
C ARG A 43 5.15 11.66 4.68
N LYS A 44 3.82 11.52 4.56
CA LYS A 44 3.17 11.27 3.26
C LYS A 44 3.33 12.45 2.31
N ALA A 45 3.27 13.68 2.79
CA ALA A 45 3.47 14.88 1.96
C ALA A 45 4.93 15.06 1.52
N ALA A 46 5.88 14.67 2.37
CA ALA A 46 7.30 14.69 2.03
C ALA A 46 7.72 13.57 1.07
N LEU A 47 6.86 12.56 0.85
CA LEU A 47 7.14 11.45 -0.06
C LEU A 47 6.77 11.83 -1.50
N ASP A 48 7.75 12.26 -2.29
CA ASP A 48 7.60 12.37 -3.74
C ASP A 48 7.75 10.98 -4.39
N LEU A 49 6.62 10.42 -4.81
CA LEU A 49 6.56 9.12 -5.47
C LEU A 49 7.26 9.14 -6.84
N SER A 50 7.27 10.28 -7.52
CA SER A 50 7.87 10.43 -8.85
C SER A 50 9.39 10.33 -8.75
N GLU A 51 9.97 11.08 -7.80
CA GLU A 51 11.42 11.04 -7.54
C GLU A 51 11.88 9.64 -7.09
N LEU A 52 11.09 9.00 -6.22
CA LEU A 52 11.39 7.65 -5.74
C LEU A 52 11.37 6.62 -6.88
N LEU A 53 10.38 6.70 -7.78
CA LEU A 53 10.29 5.79 -8.93
C LEU A 53 11.49 5.94 -9.87
N VAL A 54 11.89 7.18 -10.17
CA VAL A 54 13.07 7.46 -10.99
C VAL A 54 14.32 6.88 -10.35
N LYS A 55 14.54 7.12 -9.06
CA LYS A 55 15.69 6.56 -8.33
C LYS A 55 15.71 5.03 -8.36
N VAL A 56 14.58 4.38 -8.10
CA VAL A 56 14.50 2.90 -8.11
C VAL A 56 14.81 2.35 -9.50
N THR A 57 14.26 2.94 -10.55
CA THR A 57 14.50 2.46 -11.92
C THR A 57 15.95 2.65 -12.36
N GLU A 58 16.59 3.77 -12.01
CA GLU A 58 18.02 3.97 -12.30
C GLU A 58 18.91 2.96 -11.56
N LEU A 59 18.62 2.70 -10.28
CA LEU A 59 19.34 1.69 -9.50
C LEU A 59 19.16 0.27 -10.08
N GLN A 60 17.94 -0.06 -10.54
CA GLN A 60 17.68 -1.33 -11.20
C GLN A 60 18.47 -1.48 -12.50
N LYS A 61 18.53 -0.43 -13.33
CA LYS A 61 19.34 -0.43 -14.57
C LYS A 61 20.82 -0.64 -14.26
N ALA A 62 21.36 0.09 -13.28
CA ALA A 62 22.75 -0.05 -12.87
C ALA A 62 23.07 -1.47 -12.36
N LEU A 63 22.16 -2.05 -11.56
CA LEU A 63 22.29 -3.42 -11.06
C LEU A 63 22.29 -4.44 -12.21
N ILE A 64 21.37 -4.32 -13.17
CA ILE A 64 21.28 -5.20 -14.33
C ILE A 64 22.52 -5.08 -15.21
N ALA A 65 23.02 -3.86 -15.43
CA ALA A 65 24.24 -3.63 -16.21
C ALA A 65 25.48 -4.24 -15.54
N THR A 66 25.51 -4.26 -14.21
CA THR A 66 26.60 -4.85 -13.42
C THR A 66 26.47 -6.39 -13.33
N ALA A 67 25.26 -6.92 -13.48
CA ALA A 67 25.00 -8.34 -13.43
C ALA A 67 25.66 -9.05 -14.61
N VAL A 68 26.81 -9.69 -14.37
CA VAL A 68 27.41 -10.63 -15.32
C VAL A 68 26.44 -11.80 -15.50
N PRO A 69 26.11 -12.21 -16.73
CA PRO A 69 25.27 -13.39 -16.94
C PRO A 69 25.94 -14.59 -16.27
N TRP A 70 25.25 -15.19 -15.31
CA TRP A 70 25.70 -16.41 -14.65
C TRP A 70 25.64 -17.55 -15.68
N ARG A 71 26.71 -17.67 -16.47
CA ARG A 71 26.86 -18.71 -17.48
C ARG A 71 27.29 -19.98 -16.75
N ASN A 72 26.33 -20.86 -16.48
CA ASN A 72 26.59 -22.23 -16.02
C ASN A 72 27.68 -22.85 -16.91
N LYS A 73 28.84 -23.15 -16.31
CA LYS A 73 29.87 -23.96 -16.94
C LYS A 73 29.28 -25.37 -17.14
N LYS A 74 29.30 -25.83 -18.38
CA LYS A 74 29.10 -27.25 -18.73
C LYS A 74 30.11 -28.12 -18.01
#